data_AF-A0A383VY36-F1
#
_entry.id   AF-A0A383VY36-F1
#
_cell.length_a   1.000
_cell.length_b   1.000
_cell.length_c   1.000
_cell.angle_alpha   90.00
_cell.angle_beta   90.00
_cell.angle_gamma   90.00
#
_symmetry.space_group_name_H-M   'P 1'
#
loop_
_entity.id
_entity.type
_entity.pdbx_description
1 polymer ?
#
loop_
_entity_poly.entity_id
_entity_poly.type
_entity_poly.pdbx_seq_one_letter_code
_entity_poly.pdbx_strand_id
1 'polypeptide(L)'
;MPPAIARYLHQDPQCPCNCTTAPAAAAAANSSSSSSAWPKSPHSAVFDDPWAKANIALTYAHQLKDGVGAQTMRMLEIYALANSIGIGYLHRPITCVGHIGELVHYREAACNLTREADVRLLAKIRRMISLPSTVSEDQVRGWQQVYVSEFTWWKFAALAGEARRKQQPTLFVTEFATSVAHAYPGVFLSVPAFRPDHPETRLVCQRPSAGAGLQPGKPWLLNALRLAIHVRRGDIATNSRWSHRMFPPAYYIHLAQQITQVLDEAGCDFSVEVYTEAPSSAAGRAELEQLRQAIPHAVMQVSKDMVWSWQQMATADVLVMSNSAFSISAALLNPNAFNVFFPGAQLHQSRVEMSHWHMPLDRNGTLPSAALQALKRRVGHPGATDGGFGSEEMDIFGRPLPF
;
A
#
# COMPACT_ATOMS: atom_id res chain seq x y z
N MET A 1 -25.16 -2.51 4.92
CA MET A 1 -23.88 -2.47 4.17
C MET A 1 -23.24 -1.12 4.43
N PRO A 2 -22.07 -1.03 5.08
CA PRO A 2 -21.43 0.26 5.33
C PRO A 2 -20.83 0.82 4.02
N PRO A 3 -20.71 2.16 3.89
CA PRO A 3 -20.53 2.82 2.61
C PRO A 3 -19.09 2.67 2.09
N ALA A 4 -18.98 2.54 0.77
CA ALA A 4 -17.73 2.64 0.04
C ALA A 4 -17.05 3.98 0.35
N ILE A 5 -15.76 3.93 0.66
CA ILE A 5 -14.88 5.09 0.58
C ILE A 5 -14.77 5.46 -0.90
N ALA A 6 -15.74 6.25 -1.34
CA ALA A 6 -15.75 7.03 -2.56
C ALA A 6 -16.39 8.36 -2.16
N ARG A 7 -15.58 9.30 -1.66
CA ARG A 7 -16.02 10.69 -1.60
C ARG A 7 -15.83 11.30 -3.00
N TYR A 8 -16.97 11.43 -3.67
CA TYR A 8 -17.35 12.43 -4.67
C TYR A 8 -16.45 12.64 -5.90
N LEU A 9 -16.79 11.93 -6.99
CA LEU A 9 -17.02 12.53 -8.31
C LEU A 9 -18.12 11.73 -9.01
N HIS A 10 -19.38 12.07 -8.77
CA HIS A 10 -20.46 11.73 -9.71
C HIS A 10 -21.44 12.89 -9.81
N GLN A 11 -21.52 13.45 -11.00
CA GLN A 11 -22.62 14.27 -11.50
C GLN A 11 -23.83 13.33 -11.74
N ASP A 12 -25.01 13.77 -11.33
CA ASP A 12 -26.29 13.12 -11.64
C ASP A 12 -26.58 13.14 -13.15
N PRO A 13 -27.26 12.12 -13.69
CA PRO A 13 -27.69 12.11 -15.08
C PRO A 13 -29.10 12.72 -15.22
N GLN A 14 -29.27 13.45 -16.33
CA GLN A 14 -30.52 13.89 -16.98
C GLN A 14 -31.03 15.31 -16.67
N CYS A 15 -30.58 16.26 -17.48
CA CYS A 15 -31.46 17.27 -18.07
C CYS A 15 -31.00 17.57 -19.51
N PRO A 16 -31.88 17.59 -20.52
CA PRO A 16 -31.48 17.81 -21.90
C PRO A 16 -31.51 19.31 -22.20
N CYS A 17 -30.36 19.96 -22.19
CA CYS A 17 -30.20 21.29 -22.77
C CYS A 17 -28.83 21.37 -23.47
N ASN A 18 -28.88 21.57 -24.78
CA ASN A 18 -27.77 22.00 -25.63
C ASN A 18 -26.99 23.15 -24.98
N CYS A 19 -25.66 23.05 -24.91
CA CYS A 19 -24.74 24.18 -25.04
C CYS A 19 -23.31 23.71 -25.33
N THR A 20 -22.76 24.34 -26.36
CA THR A 20 -21.38 24.52 -26.84
C THR A 20 -20.18 24.21 -25.93
N THR A 21 -19.13 23.71 -26.60
CA THR A 21 -17.73 23.48 -26.19
C THR A 21 -17.13 24.54 -25.26
N ALA A 22 -16.42 24.08 -24.22
CA ALA A 22 -15.47 24.87 -23.42
C ALA A 22 -14.22 24.03 -23.03
N PRO A 23 -13.05 24.66 -22.82
CA PRO A 23 -11.74 24.00 -22.89
C PRO A 23 -11.26 23.40 -21.56
N ALA A 24 -10.30 22.48 -21.67
CA ALA A 24 -9.61 21.83 -20.55
C ALA A 24 -8.91 22.87 -19.64
N ALA A 25 -9.34 22.95 -18.39
CA ALA A 25 -8.70 23.76 -17.36
C ALA A 25 -7.48 23.03 -16.78
N ALA A 26 -6.28 23.53 -17.10
CA ALA A 26 -5.07 23.23 -16.37
C ALA A 26 -5.17 23.89 -14.98
N ALA A 27 -5.33 23.08 -13.93
CA ALA A 27 -5.26 23.56 -12.56
C ALA A 27 -3.80 23.85 -12.19
N ALA A 28 -3.38 25.11 -12.31
CA ALA A 28 -2.14 25.61 -11.74
C ALA A 28 -2.35 25.81 -10.23
N ALA A 29 -1.92 24.85 -9.43
CA ALA A 29 -1.87 24.99 -7.97
C ALA A 29 -0.62 25.79 -7.58
N ASN A 30 -0.80 27.06 -7.21
CA ASN A 30 0.21 27.83 -6.48
C ASN A 30 0.22 27.35 -5.02
N SER A 31 1.05 26.36 -4.71
CA SER A 31 1.35 25.96 -3.33
C SER A 31 2.69 26.57 -2.90
N SER A 32 2.64 27.56 -2.01
CA SER A 32 3.80 27.98 -1.22
C SER A 32 4.14 26.86 -0.25
N SER A 33 4.94 25.89 -0.70
CA SER A 33 5.39 24.76 0.11
C SER A 33 6.42 25.22 1.13
N SER A 34 6.07 25.20 2.41
CA SER A 34 7.09 24.94 3.43
C SER A 34 7.74 23.62 3.04
N SER A 35 9.04 23.64 2.76
CA SER A 35 9.81 22.47 2.37
C SER A 35 9.86 21.49 3.55
N SER A 36 8.80 20.71 3.73
CA SER A 36 8.93 19.50 4.53
C SER A 36 9.95 18.61 3.84
N ALA A 37 10.91 18.11 4.61
CA ALA A 37 12.06 17.32 4.21
C ALA A 37 11.66 15.91 3.78
N TRP A 38 10.72 15.84 2.83
CA TRP A 38 10.43 14.60 2.16
C TRP A 38 11.69 14.09 1.46
N PRO A 39 11.94 12.77 1.48
CA PRO A 39 13.06 12.17 0.79
C PRO A 39 13.08 12.66 -0.67
N LYS A 40 14.26 13.07 -1.14
CA LYS A 40 14.42 13.61 -2.49
C LYS A 40 13.87 12.60 -3.50
N SER A 41 12.92 13.03 -4.32
CA SER A 41 12.50 12.27 -5.50
C SER A 41 13.67 12.15 -6.47
N PRO A 42 13.73 11.08 -7.28
CA PRO A 42 14.80 10.96 -8.26
C PRO A 42 14.69 12.13 -9.25
N HIS A 43 15.82 12.79 -9.53
CA HIS A 43 15.86 13.98 -10.37
C HIS A 43 16.73 13.74 -11.61
N SER A 44 16.26 14.20 -12.77
CA SER A 44 17.00 14.24 -14.02
C SER A 44 16.44 15.34 -14.89
N ALA A 45 17.33 16.16 -15.46
CA ALA A 45 16.95 17.32 -16.28
C ALA A 45 16.08 16.97 -17.49
N VAL A 46 16.08 15.70 -17.93
CA VAL A 46 15.18 15.26 -19.00
C VAL A 46 13.70 15.41 -18.63
N PHE A 47 13.35 15.25 -17.35
CA PHE A 47 11.95 15.31 -16.91
C PHE A 47 11.51 16.73 -16.56
N ASP A 48 12.41 17.71 -16.56
CA ASP A 48 12.06 19.13 -16.48
C ASP A 48 11.64 19.70 -17.83
N ASP A 49 12.01 19.02 -18.93
CA ASP A 49 11.71 19.44 -20.29
C ASP A 49 10.19 19.33 -20.59
N PRO A 50 9.53 20.42 -21.05
CA PRO A 50 8.10 20.40 -21.36
C PRO A 50 7.71 19.36 -22.41
N TRP A 51 8.59 19.09 -23.39
CA TRP A 51 8.33 18.06 -24.40
C TRP A 51 8.28 16.67 -23.75
N ALA A 52 9.21 16.37 -22.83
CA ALA A 52 9.23 15.08 -22.15
C ALA A 52 7.96 14.88 -21.31
N LYS A 53 7.52 15.91 -20.58
CA LYS A 53 6.27 15.86 -19.80
C LYS A 53 5.04 15.55 -20.65
N ALA A 54 4.99 16.08 -21.88
CA ALA A 54 3.87 15.88 -22.79
C ALA A 54 3.92 14.56 -23.60
N ASN A 55 5.11 14.02 -23.85
CA ASN A 55 5.33 12.95 -24.83
C ASN A 55 5.96 11.67 -24.27
N ILE A 56 6.22 11.61 -22.97
CA ILE A 56 6.68 10.40 -22.29
C ILE A 56 5.61 9.94 -21.31
N ALA A 57 5.34 8.64 -21.31
CA ALA A 57 4.46 8.02 -20.33
C ALA A 57 5.01 6.70 -19.82
N LEU A 58 4.56 6.30 -18.63
CA LEU A 58 4.79 4.97 -18.07
C LEU A 58 3.51 4.15 -18.06
N THR A 59 3.66 2.85 -18.27
CA THR A 59 2.66 1.84 -17.93
C THR A 59 3.35 0.59 -17.38
N TYR A 60 2.57 -0.29 -16.77
CA TYR A 60 3.05 -1.57 -16.29
C TYR A 60 2.86 -2.66 -17.35
N ALA A 61 3.67 -3.71 -17.22
CA ALA A 61 3.47 -4.99 -17.88
C ALA A 61 2.22 -5.71 -17.31
N HIS A 62 1.03 -5.20 -17.66
CA HIS A 62 -0.28 -5.69 -17.21
C HIS A 62 -0.60 -7.13 -17.62
N GLN A 63 0.17 -7.70 -18.56
CA GLN A 63 0.01 -9.08 -19.01
C GLN A 63 0.73 -10.10 -18.10
N LEU A 64 1.59 -9.64 -17.18
CA LEU A 64 2.28 -10.51 -16.24
C LEU A 64 1.33 -11.07 -15.19
N LYS A 65 1.38 -12.40 -15.05
CA LYS A 65 0.51 -13.16 -14.17
C LYS A 65 1.17 -13.31 -12.81
N ASP A 66 0.92 -12.35 -11.93
CA ASP A 66 1.32 -12.42 -10.52
C ASP A 66 0.09 -12.38 -9.61
N GLY A 67 0.30 -12.54 -8.30
CA GLY A 67 -0.76 -12.33 -7.31
C GLY A 67 -1.25 -10.88 -7.29
N VAL A 68 -2.49 -10.68 -6.81
CA VAL A 68 -3.12 -9.35 -6.74
C VAL A 68 -2.22 -8.34 -6.04
N GLY A 69 -1.58 -8.73 -4.93
CA GLY A 69 -0.67 -7.85 -4.20
C GLY A 69 0.52 -7.37 -5.03
N ALA A 70 1.16 -8.27 -5.77
CA ALA A 70 2.33 -7.94 -6.60
C ALA A 70 1.94 -7.07 -7.80
N GLN A 71 0.79 -7.34 -8.43
CA GLN A 71 0.28 -6.50 -9.50
C GLN A 71 -0.12 -5.11 -9.00
N THR A 72 -0.81 -5.04 -7.86
CA THR A 72 -1.20 -3.77 -7.24
C THR A 72 0.04 -2.97 -6.87
N MET A 73 1.05 -3.59 -6.26
CA MET A 73 2.31 -2.92 -5.94
C MET A 73 2.98 -2.33 -7.19
N ARG A 74 3.10 -3.12 -8.27
CA ARG A 74 3.62 -2.65 -9.57
C ARG A 74 2.85 -1.42 -10.08
N MET A 75 1.53 -1.45 -9.99
CA MET A 75 0.68 -0.34 -10.42
C MET A 75 0.95 0.92 -9.62
N LEU A 76 1.02 0.80 -8.29
CA LEU A 76 1.27 1.91 -7.37
C LEU A 76 2.68 2.50 -7.56
N GLU A 77 3.71 1.66 -7.71
CA GLU A 77 5.09 2.11 -7.95
C GLU A 77 5.21 2.94 -9.22
N ILE A 78 4.66 2.45 -10.33
CA ILE A 78 4.75 3.14 -11.62
C ILE A 78 3.91 4.42 -11.62
N TYR A 79 2.73 4.38 -11.02
CA TYR A 79 1.88 5.54 -10.88
C TYR A 79 2.54 6.64 -10.04
N ALA A 80 3.11 6.26 -8.90
CA ALA A 80 3.85 7.16 -8.03
C ALA A 80 5.07 7.75 -8.73
N LEU A 81 5.85 6.92 -9.44
CA LEU A 81 7.01 7.41 -10.19
C LEU A 81 6.60 8.43 -11.26
N ALA A 82 5.58 8.12 -12.07
CA ALA A 82 5.10 9.03 -13.11
C ALA A 82 4.64 10.38 -12.53
N ASN A 83 3.92 10.36 -11.40
CA ASN A 83 3.50 11.57 -10.68
C ASN A 83 4.71 12.36 -10.15
N SER A 84 5.70 11.67 -9.56
CA SER A 84 6.85 12.33 -8.94
C SER A 84 7.72 13.12 -9.92
N ILE A 85 7.71 12.76 -11.20
CA ILE A 85 8.51 13.41 -12.25
C ILE A 85 7.64 14.11 -13.30
N GLY A 86 6.32 14.17 -13.10
CA GLY A 86 5.39 14.94 -13.92
C GLY A 86 5.23 14.46 -15.36
N ILE A 87 5.31 13.15 -15.62
CA ILE A 87 5.09 12.54 -16.95
C ILE A 87 3.76 11.79 -17.02
N GLY A 88 3.40 11.33 -18.22
CA GLY A 88 2.19 10.53 -18.44
C GLY A 88 2.19 9.20 -17.67
N TYR A 89 1.01 8.77 -17.25
CA TYR A 89 0.72 7.44 -16.73
C TYR A 89 -0.50 6.88 -17.46
N LEU A 90 -0.36 5.64 -17.94
CA LEU A 90 -1.45 4.89 -18.53
C LEU A 90 -1.81 3.69 -17.66
N HIS A 91 -2.98 3.73 -17.05
CA HIS A 91 -3.57 2.61 -16.34
C HIS A 91 -4.20 1.61 -17.32
N ARG A 92 -4.00 0.31 -17.08
CA ARG A 92 -4.63 -0.79 -17.84
C ARG A 92 -5.22 -1.83 -16.90
N PRO A 93 -6.55 -2.01 -16.83
CA PRO A 93 -7.16 -2.88 -15.84
C PRO A 93 -6.53 -4.28 -15.78
N ILE A 94 -6.41 -4.84 -14.58
CA ILE A 94 -5.86 -6.20 -14.40
C ILE A 94 -6.71 -7.18 -15.23
N THR A 95 -6.08 -7.87 -16.18
CA THR A 95 -6.77 -8.83 -17.04
C THR A 95 -6.56 -10.27 -16.61
N CYS A 96 -5.61 -10.52 -15.70
CA CYS A 96 -5.29 -11.86 -15.23
C CYS A 96 -4.59 -11.80 -13.87
N VAL A 97 -4.74 -12.85 -13.05
CA VAL A 97 -4.04 -13.00 -11.77
C VAL A 97 -3.52 -14.43 -11.67
N GLY A 98 -2.26 -14.59 -11.27
CA GLY A 98 -1.62 -15.91 -11.18
C GLY A 98 -2.14 -16.80 -10.04
N HIS A 99 -2.76 -16.23 -9.02
CA HIS A 99 -3.31 -16.97 -7.88
C HIS A 99 -4.83 -16.74 -7.79
N ILE A 100 -5.60 -17.35 -8.69
CA ILE A 100 -7.07 -17.34 -8.58
C ILE A 100 -7.56 -18.73 -8.15
N GLY A 101 -8.17 -18.79 -6.97
CA GLY A 101 -8.67 -20.03 -6.36
C GLY A 101 -7.58 -20.86 -5.68
N GLU A 102 -7.80 -22.16 -5.53
CA GLU A 102 -6.87 -23.10 -4.86
C GLU A 102 -5.65 -23.48 -5.73
N LEU A 103 -5.62 -23.06 -7.00
CA LEU A 103 -4.55 -23.39 -7.93
C LEU A 103 -3.56 -22.24 -8.06
N VAL A 104 -2.29 -22.53 -7.77
CA VAL A 104 -1.17 -21.62 -8.03
C VAL A 104 -0.85 -21.71 -9.52
N HIS A 105 -1.14 -20.66 -10.28
CA HIS A 105 -0.74 -20.55 -11.67
C HIS A 105 0.54 -19.71 -11.78
N TYR A 106 1.63 -20.35 -12.20
CA TYR A 106 2.86 -19.65 -12.52
C TYR A 106 2.77 -18.98 -13.91
N ARG A 107 3.66 -18.02 -14.17
CA ARG A 107 3.71 -17.03 -15.29
C ARG A 107 3.21 -17.50 -16.68
N GLU A 108 3.26 -18.80 -16.98
CA GLU A 108 2.94 -19.39 -18.28
C GLU A 108 1.47 -19.83 -18.43
N ALA A 109 0.70 -20.02 -17.37
CA ALA A 109 -0.68 -20.54 -17.45
C ALA A 109 -1.61 -19.63 -18.27
N ALA A 110 -2.44 -20.18 -19.16
CA ALA A 110 -3.41 -19.37 -19.90
C ALA A 110 -4.35 -18.64 -18.92
N CYS A 111 -4.68 -17.38 -19.21
CA CYS A 111 -5.73 -16.64 -18.49
C CYS A 111 -7.10 -16.99 -19.06
N ASN A 112 -7.33 -18.28 -19.29
CA ASN A 112 -8.60 -18.81 -19.74
C ASN A 112 -9.51 -18.95 -18.51
N LEU A 113 -10.04 -17.82 -18.05
CA LEU A 113 -10.97 -17.75 -16.93
C LEU A 113 -12.28 -18.47 -17.29
N THR A 114 -12.29 -19.79 -17.20
CA THR A 114 -13.44 -20.62 -17.56
C THR A 114 -14.44 -20.72 -16.43
N ARG A 115 -14.01 -20.55 -15.18
CA ARG A 115 -14.92 -20.56 -14.02
C ARG A 115 -15.54 -19.19 -13.80
N GLU A 116 -16.85 -19.16 -13.64
CA GLU A 116 -17.62 -17.94 -13.40
C GLU A 116 -17.16 -17.18 -12.14
N ALA A 117 -16.72 -17.91 -11.10
CA ALA A 117 -16.18 -17.31 -9.88
C ALA A 117 -14.90 -16.48 -10.14
N ASP A 118 -14.04 -16.95 -11.04
CA ASP A 118 -12.77 -16.29 -11.38
C ASP A 118 -13.05 -15.02 -12.19
N VAL A 119 -14.04 -15.06 -13.09
CA VAL A 119 -14.53 -13.88 -13.83
C VAL A 119 -15.10 -12.83 -12.88
N ARG A 120 -15.94 -13.23 -11.91
CA ARG A 120 -16.50 -12.32 -10.90
C ARG A 120 -15.42 -11.69 -10.02
N LEU A 121 -14.44 -12.49 -9.58
CA LEU A 121 -13.30 -12.00 -8.81
C LEU A 121 -12.50 -10.96 -9.59
N LEU A 122 -12.20 -11.24 -10.86
CA LEU A 122 -11.46 -10.30 -11.69
C LEU A 122 -12.24 -9.00 -11.95
N ALA A 123 -13.55 -9.10 -12.18
CA ALA A 123 -14.40 -7.91 -12.28
C ALA A 123 -14.36 -7.08 -10.99
N LYS A 124 -14.37 -7.74 -9.82
CA LYS A 124 -14.22 -7.08 -8.52
C LYS A 124 -12.86 -6.40 -8.38
N ILE A 125 -11.76 -7.06 -8.79
CA ILE A 125 -10.40 -6.50 -8.78
C ILE A 125 -10.34 -5.24 -9.64
N ARG A 126 -10.81 -5.29 -10.90
CA ARG A 126 -10.78 -4.16 -11.82
C ARG A 126 -11.54 -2.94 -11.29
N ARG A 127 -12.65 -3.17 -10.59
CA ARG A 127 -13.43 -2.10 -9.97
C ARG A 127 -12.74 -1.50 -8.74
N MET A 128 -12.09 -2.34 -7.93
CA MET A 128 -11.51 -1.91 -6.65
C MET A 128 -10.09 -1.35 -6.79
N ILE A 129 -9.33 -1.83 -7.77
CA ILE A 129 -7.93 -1.49 -7.98
C ILE A 129 -7.82 -0.79 -9.33
N SER A 130 -8.19 0.50 -9.31
CA SER A 130 -8.09 1.39 -10.47
C SER A 130 -7.33 2.65 -10.09
N LEU A 131 -6.49 3.12 -10.99
CA LEU A 131 -5.74 4.37 -10.84
C LEU A 131 -6.09 5.28 -12.02
N PRO A 132 -6.16 6.60 -11.81
CA PRO A 132 -6.47 7.51 -12.90
C PRO A 132 -5.31 7.55 -13.89
N SER A 133 -5.61 7.41 -15.19
CA SER A 133 -4.64 7.68 -16.24
C SER A 133 -4.49 9.19 -16.45
N THR A 134 -3.28 9.66 -16.72
CA THR A 134 -3.02 11.03 -17.18
C THR A 134 -2.85 11.12 -18.70
N VAL A 135 -2.79 9.97 -19.39
CA VAL A 135 -2.85 9.85 -20.86
C VAL A 135 -3.86 8.78 -21.26
N SER A 136 -4.49 8.89 -22.42
CA SER A 136 -5.44 7.89 -22.93
C SER A 136 -4.79 6.84 -23.83
N GLU A 137 -5.45 5.70 -24.03
CA GLU A 137 -5.02 4.69 -25.01
C GLU A 137 -4.92 5.28 -26.43
N ASP A 138 -5.85 6.17 -26.80
CA ASP A 138 -5.84 6.80 -28.12
C ASP A 138 -4.64 7.75 -28.29
N GLN A 139 -4.29 8.50 -27.24
CA GLN A 139 -3.11 9.36 -27.26
C GLN A 139 -1.83 8.55 -27.50
N VAL A 140 -1.69 7.39 -26.86
CA VAL A 140 -0.47 6.56 -26.95
C VAL A 140 -0.47 5.55 -28.10
N ARG A 141 -1.57 5.43 -28.86
CA ARG A 141 -1.73 4.41 -29.92
C ARG A 141 -0.63 4.47 -30.97
N GLY A 142 -0.15 5.68 -31.29
CA GLY A 142 0.94 5.92 -32.23
C GLY A 142 2.32 6.09 -31.59
N TRP A 143 2.42 6.00 -30.26
CA TRP A 143 3.69 6.21 -29.55
C TRP A 143 4.56 4.97 -29.66
N GLN A 144 5.88 5.17 -29.65
CA GLN A 144 6.83 4.06 -29.55
C GLN A 144 6.61 3.32 -28.23
N GLN A 145 6.53 2.00 -28.29
CA GLN A 145 6.42 1.15 -27.11
C GLN A 145 7.79 0.59 -26.76
N VAL A 146 8.32 0.92 -25.58
CA VAL A 146 9.64 0.45 -25.14
C VAL A 146 9.49 -0.38 -23.87
N TYR A 147 9.77 -1.67 -23.97
CA TYR A 147 9.80 -2.56 -22.82
C TYR A 147 11.14 -2.45 -22.08
N VAL A 148 11.08 -2.17 -20.77
CA VAL A 148 12.24 -2.01 -19.90
C VAL A 148 12.23 -3.13 -18.86
N SER A 149 12.92 -4.23 -19.17
CA SER A 149 13.00 -5.43 -18.34
C SER A 149 13.67 -5.19 -16.99
N GLU A 150 14.76 -4.42 -16.99
CA GLU A 150 15.47 -3.99 -15.79
C GLU A 150 15.28 -2.49 -15.60
N PHE A 151 14.32 -2.10 -14.77
CA PHE A 151 13.98 -0.71 -14.56
C PHE A 151 14.80 -0.11 -13.43
N THR A 152 15.94 0.48 -13.78
CA THR A 152 16.73 1.35 -12.89
C THR A 152 16.53 2.80 -13.27
N TRP A 153 16.75 3.72 -12.32
CA TRP A 153 16.58 5.15 -12.57
C TRP A 153 17.44 5.64 -13.74
N TRP A 154 18.72 5.27 -13.75
CA TRP A 154 19.68 5.73 -14.78
C TRP A 154 19.33 5.22 -16.17
N LYS A 155 18.94 3.95 -16.29
CA LYS A 155 18.53 3.36 -17.56
C LYS A 155 17.26 4.02 -18.09
N PHE A 156 16.27 4.22 -17.21
CA PHE A 156 15.04 4.91 -17.59
C PHE A 156 15.31 6.36 -18.03
N ALA A 157 16.08 7.13 -17.26
CA ALA A 157 16.45 8.51 -17.60
C ALA A 157 17.23 8.61 -18.93
N ALA A 158 18.15 7.66 -19.20
CA ALA A 158 18.89 7.61 -20.46
C ALA A 158 17.98 7.34 -21.66
N LEU A 159 17.06 6.37 -21.54
CA LEU A 159 16.08 6.06 -22.58
C LEU A 159 15.11 7.23 -22.82
N ALA A 160 14.62 7.87 -21.76
CA ALA A 160 13.81 9.08 -21.86
C ALA A 160 14.57 10.22 -22.56
N GLY A 161 15.87 10.37 -22.26
CA GLY A 161 16.73 11.37 -22.89
C GLY A 161 16.92 11.09 -24.38
N GLU A 162 17.00 9.82 -24.78
CA GLU A 162 17.05 9.42 -26.18
C GLU A 162 15.74 9.72 -26.91
N ALA A 163 14.60 9.35 -26.33
CA ALA A 163 13.26 9.68 -26.87
C ALA A 163 13.11 11.19 -27.08
N ARG A 164 13.55 11.99 -26.09
CA ARG A 164 13.56 13.46 -26.17
C ARG A 164 14.47 14.01 -27.27
N ARG A 165 15.69 13.49 -27.41
CA ARG A 165 16.59 13.90 -28.52
C ARG A 165 16.01 13.56 -29.90
N LYS A 166 15.32 12.43 -30.02
CA LYS A 166 14.67 11.98 -31.26
C LYS A 166 13.30 12.61 -31.51
N GLN A 167 12.77 13.37 -30.54
CA GLN A 167 11.40 13.88 -30.55
C GLN A 167 10.37 12.77 -30.84
N GLN A 168 10.58 11.59 -30.23
CA GLN A 168 9.76 10.40 -30.46
C GLN A 168 8.88 10.12 -29.24
N PRO A 169 7.56 10.39 -29.29
CA PRO A 169 6.66 10.08 -28.19
C PRO A 169 6.74 8.59 -27.81
N THR A 170 6.92 8.32 -26.52
CA THR A 170 7.29 6.98 -26.05
C THR A 170 6.49 6.58 -24.81
N LEU A 171 5.86 5.41 -24.88
CA LEU A 171 5.28 4.72 -23.75
C LEU A 171 6.25 3.64 -23.28
N PHE A 172 6.79 3.82 -22.08
CA PHE A 172 7.64 2.83 -21.44
C PHE A 172 6.79 1.83 -20.68
N VAL A 173 7.06 0.54 -20.91
CA VAL A 173 6.39 -0.59 -20.26
C VAL A 173 7.40 -1.30 -19.37
N THR A 174 7.09 -1.55 -18.10
CA THR A 174 7.98 -2.30 -17.20
C THR A 174 7.27 -3.25 -16.25
N GLU A 175 7.96 -4.30 -15.81
CA GLU A 175 7.46 -5.22 -14.79
C GLU A 175 7.40 -4.58 -13.41
N PHE A 176 8.41 -3.83 -13.01
CA PHE A 176 8.49 -3.32 -11.65
C PHE A 176 9.32 -2.06 -11.66
N ALA A 177 8.89 -1.03 -10.93
CA ALA A 177 9.74 0.12 -10.64
C ALA A 177 10.34 0.00 -9.24
N THR A 178 10.33 -1.21 -8.65
CA THR A 178 10.70 -1.39 -7.24
C THR A 178 12.12 -0.98 -6.93
N SER A 179 13.07 -1.12 -7.86
CA SER A 179 14.45 -0.64 -7.61
C SER A 179 14.50 0.87 -7.41
N VAL A 180 13.68 1.63 -8.17
CA VAL A 180 13.54 3.07 -8.04
C VAL A 180 12.75 3.42 -6.78
N ALA A 181 11.62 2.75 -6.56
CA ALA A 181 10.78 2.96 -5.39
C ALA A 181 11.51 2.63 -4.06
N HIS A 182 12.43 1.67 -4.09
CA HIS A 182 13.29 1.32 -2.96
C HIS A 182 14.37 2.38 -2.71
N ALA A 183 15.03 2.86 -3.76
CA ALA A 183 16.05 3.91 -3.65
C ALA A 183 15.43 5.28 -3.30
N TYR A 184 14.17 5.49 -3.68
CA TYR A 184 13.46 6.75 -3.53
C TYR A 184 12.02 6.51 -3.03
N PRO A 185 11.81 6.06 -1.77
CA PRO A 185 10.47 5.82 -1.24
C PRO A 185 9.58 7.07 -1.22
N GLY A 186 10.21 8.26 -1.24
CA GLY A 186 9.52 9.54 -1.40
C GLY A 186 8.65 9.66 -2.66
N VAL A 187 8.86 8.84 -3.69
CA VAL A 187 8.01 8.87 -4.91
C VAL A 187 6.54 8.61 -4.59
N PHE A 188 6.21 7.77 -3.61
CA PHE A 188 4.81 7.54 -3.24
C PHE A 188 4.15 8.80 -2.68
N LEU A 189 4.93 9.62 -1.97
CA LEU A 189 4.46 10.87 -1.41
C LEU A 189 4.28 11.95 -2.49
N SER A 190 4.66 11.73 -3.74
CA SER A 190 4.24 12.62 -4.82
C SER A 190 2.73 12.54 -5.10
N VAL A 191 2.10 11.42 -4.75
CA VAL A 191 0.66 11.19 -4.89
C VAL A 191 -0.05 11.66 -3.62
N PRO A 192 -0.92 12.69 -3.69
CA PRO A 192 -1.59 13.21 -2.49
C PRO A 192 -2.36 12.16 -1.70
N ALA A 193 -3.01 11.21 -2.38
CA ALA A 193 -3.78 10.14 -1.75
C ALA A 193 -2.93 9.11 -0.97
N PHE A 194 -1.61 9.08 -1.17
CA PHE A 194 -0.70 8.18 -0.44
C PHE A 194 0.06 8.91 0.68
N ARG A 195 -0.24 10.19 0.89
CA ARG A 195 0.34 10.97 1.99
C ARG A 195 -0.45 10.70 3.27
N PRO A 196 0.22 10.52 4.41
CA PRO A 196 -0.48 10.60 5.68
C PRO A 196 -1.02 12.02 5.85
N ASP A 197 -2.23 12.17 6.37
CA ASP A 197 -2.78 13.50 6.69
C ASP A 197 -1.91 14.16 7.76
N HIS A 198 -1.45 13.35 8.72
CA HIS A 198 -0.46 13.69 9.73
C HIS A 198 0.32 12.42 10.10
N PRO A 199 1.64 12.48 10.36
CA PRO A 199 2.40 11.32 10.84
C PRO A 199 1.81 10.70 12.12
N GLU A 200 1.13 11.54 12.92
CA GLU A 200 0.47 11.15 14.17
C GLU A 200 -1.07 11.19 14.07
N THR A 201 -1.65 10.92 12.89
CA THR A 201 -3.12 10.84 12.75
C THR A 201 -3.70 9.98 13.86
N ARG A 202 -4.55 10.59 14.69
CA ARG A 202 -5.14 9.94 15.86
C ARG A 202 -5.94 8.71 15.43
N LEU A 203 -5.66 7.59 16.08
CA LEU A 203 -6.52 6.41 16.01
C LEU A 203 -7.67 6.66 16.99
N VAL A 204 -8.91 6.66 16.48
CA VAL A 204 -10.08 6.97 17.31
C VAL A 204 -10.39 5.76 18.19
N CYS A 205 -9.78 5.71 19.37
CA CYS A 205 -10.26 4.86 20.44
C CYS A 205 -11.60 5.42 20.94
N GLN A 206 -12.69 4.82 20.49
CA GLN A 206 -13.96 5.00 21.17
C GLN A 206 -13.82 4.34 22.54
N ARG A 207 -13.79 5.15 23.60
CA ARG A 207 -14.02 4.62 24.95
C ARG A 207 -15.53 4.41 25.07
N PRO A 208 -16.01 3.25 25.53
CA PRO A 208 -17.36 3.16 26.04
C PRO A 208 -17.53 4.31 27.02
N SER A 209 -18.44 5.26 26.74
CA SER A 209 -18.75 6.28 27.73
C SER A 209 -19.23 5.53 28.96
N ALA A 210 -18.62 5.75 30.12
CA ALA A 210 -19.04 5.08 31.35
C ALA A 210 -20.54 5.40 31.58
N GLY A 211 -21.42 4.44 31.30
CA GLY A 211 -22.88 4.60 31.35
C GLY A 211 -23.62 4.58 29.99
N ALA A 212 -22.92 4.60 28.85
CA ALA A 212 -23.53 4.24 27.57
C ALA A 212 -23.69 2.73 27.54
N GLY A 213 -24.81 2.23 28.05
CA GLY A 213 -25.16 0.82 27.94
C GLY A 213 -24.95 0.33 26.49
N LEU A 214 -24.43 -0.89 26.34
CA LEU A 214 -24.25 -1.54 25.04
C LEU A 214 -25.51 -1.28 24.19
N GLN A 215 -25.40 -0.46 23.13
CA GLN A 215 -26.57 -0.17 22.30
C GLN A 215 -27.03 -1.49 21.68
N PRO A 216 -28.22 -2.01 22.06
CA PRO A 216 -28.68 -3.28 21.54
C PRO A 216 -28.79 -3.17 20.01
N GLY A 217 -28.07 -4.04 19.29
CA GLY A 217 -28.16 -4.13 17.83
C GLY A 217 -27.12 -3.35 17.02
N LYS A 218 -26.20 -2.60 17.62
CA LYS A 218 -25.00 -2.13 16.89
C LYS A 218 -23.87 -3.15 17.04
N PRO A 219 -23.34 -3.72 15.93
CA PRO A 219 -22.18 -4.59 16.02
C PRO A 219 -21.00 -3.78 16.54
N TRP A 220 -20.50 -4.10 17.74
CA TRP A 220 -19.31 -3.50 18.34
C TRP A 220 -18.11 -3.48 17.37
N LEU A 221 -18.05 -4.48 16.48
CA LEU A 221 -17.05 -4.61 15.42
C LEU A 221 -16.98 -3.43 14.43
N LEU A 222 -18.05 -2.62 14.29
CA LEU A 222 -18.05 -1.46 13.40
C LEU A 222 -17.47 -0.20 14.05
N ASN A 223 -17.30 -0.20 15.38
CA ASN A 223 -16.82 0.94 16.14
C ASN A 223 -15.48 0.69 16.85
N ALA A 224 -15.06 -0.57 16.94
CA ALA A 224 -13.79 -0.98 17.51
C ALA A 224 -12.63 -0.74 16.53
N LEU A 225 -11.44 -0.44 17.07
CA LEU A 225 -10.22 -0.39 16.28
C LEU A 225 -9.90 -1.77 15.69
N ARG A 226 -9.40 -1.81 14.47
CA ARG A 226 -9.08 -3.06 13.77
C ARG A 226 -7.57 -3.24 13.69
N LEU A 227 -7.06 -4.25 14.39
CA LEU A 227 -5.71 -4.77 14.24
C LEU A 227 -5.71 -5.90 13.22
N ALA A 228 -5.30 -5.61 11.99
CA ALA A 228 -5.12 -6.62 10.96
C ALA A 228 -3.68 -7.18 10.99
N ILE A 229 -3.55 -8.50 10.97
CA ILE A 229 -2.27 -9.20 10.93
C ILE A 229 -2.24 -10.07 9.68
N HIS A 230 -1.28 -9.83 8.79
CA HIS A 230 -1.11 -10.63 7.59
C HIS A 230 -0.01 -11.67 7.78
N VAL A 231 -0.38 -12.95 7.79
CA VAL A 231 0.54 -14.09 7.86
C VAL A 231 0.62 -14.74 6.47
N ARG A 232 1.77 -14.60 5.81
CA ARG A 232 1.99 -15.24 4.50
C ARG A 232 2.48 -16.68 4.68
N ARG A 233 1.77 -17.65 4.12
CA ARG A 233 2.20 -19.06 4.05
C ARG A 233 2.09 -19.65 2.65
N GLY A 234 0.96 -19.46 1.98
CA GLY A 234 0.56 -20.02 0.69
C GLY A 234 1.67 -20.68 -0.15
N ASP A 235 2.14 -19.99 -1.19
CA ASP A 235 3.13 -20.51 -2.13
C ASP A 235 4.54 -20.65 -1.52
N ILE A 236 4.83 -19.93 -0.44
CA ILE A 236 6.17 -19.89 0.17
C ILE A 236 6.44 -21.06 1.11
N ALA A 237 5.40 -21.69 1.64
CA ALA A 237 5.52 -22.84 2.54
C ALA A 237 6.02 -24.09 1.82
N THR A 238 5.78 -24.21 0.51
CA THR A 238 6.20 -25.34 -0.33
C THR A 238 7.38 -25.01 -1.23
N ASN A 239 7.75 -23.73 -1.34
CA ASN A 239 8.81 -23.26 -2.24
C ASN A 239 10.03 -22.75 -1.46
N SER A 240 11.10 -23.54 -1.44
CA SER A 240 12.36 -23.20 -0.75
C SER A 240 13.01 -21.92 -1.27
N ARG A 241 12.73 -21.50 -2.52
CA ARG A 241 13.21 -20.22 -3.07
C ARG A 241 12.71 -19.03 -2.26
N TRP A 242 11.50 -19.13 -1.70
CA TRP A 242 10.82 -18.03 -1.03
C TRP A 242 10.65 -18.23 0.48
N SER A 243 11.14 -19.35 1.02
CA SER A 243 11.02 -19.70 2.45
C SER A 243 11.63 -18.65 3.37
N HIS A 244 12.68 -17.96 2.94
CA HIS A 244 13.31 -16.86 3.68
C HIS A 244 12.35 -15.70 3.97
N ARG A 245 11.25 -15.58 3.21
CA ARG A 245 10.20 -14.57 3.40
C ARG A 245 9.23 -14.94 4.51
N MET A 246 9.27 -16.17 5.00
CA MET A 246 8.42 -16.65 6.08
C MET A 246 8.96 -16.15 7.43
N PHE A 247 8.06 -15.60 8.25
CA PHE A 247 8.36 -15.29 9.64
C PHE A 247 7.79 -16.37 10.56
N PRO A 248 8.49 -16.70 11.66
CA PRO A 248 7.99 -17.67 12.63
C PRO A 248 6.72 -17.15 13.31
N PRO A 249 5.88 -18.01 13.93
CA PRO A 249 4.67 -17.58 14.64
C PRO A 249 4.95 -16.57 15.75
N ALA A 250 6.07 -16.75 16.45
CA ALA A 250 6.52 -15.86 17.53
C ALA A 250 6.57 -14.39 17.09
N TYR A 251 6.96 -14.11 15.84
CA TYR A 251 6.94 -12.77 15.27
C TYR A 251 5.57 -12.10 15.38
N TYR A 252 4.51 -12.80 14.95
CA TYR A 252 3.16 -12.26 14.92
C TYR A 252 2.55 -12.23 16.33
N ILE A 253 2.83 -13.23 17.15
CA ILE A 253 2.34 -13.34 18.53
C ILE A 253 2.87 -12.18 19.38
N HIS A 254 4.18 -11.94 19.38
CA HIS A 254 4.78 -10.87 20.19
C HIS A 254 4.33 -9.49 19.71
N LEU A 255 4.21 -9.27 18.40
CA LEU A 255 3.69 -8.00 17.88
C LEU A 255 2.25 -7.77 18.32
N ALA A 256 1.40 -8.79 18.20
CA ALA A 256 0.02 -8.69 18.65
C ALA A 256 -0.04 -8.37 20.15
N GLN A 257 0.68 -9.10 20.99
CA GLN A 257 0.69 -8.90 22.45
C GLN A 257 1.12 -7.48 22.84
N GLN A 258 2.21 -6.96 22.26
CA GLN A 258 2.68 -5.60 22.54
C GLN A 258 1.68 -4.54 22.10
N ILE A 259 1.05 -4.71 20.93
CA ILE A 259 0.05 -3.78 20.41
C ILE A 259 -1.22 -3.82 21.26
N THR A 260 -1.77 -5.02 21.51
CA THR A 260 -3.01 -5.17 22.29
C THR A 260 -2.83 -4.68 23.71
N GLN A 261 -1.66 -4.88 24.32
CA GLN A 261 -1.35 -4.29 25.63
C GLN A 261 -1.48 -2.77 25.61
N VAL A 262 -0.95 -2.07 24.59
CA VAL A 262 -1.10 -0.62 24.47
C VAL A 262 -2.57 -0.21 24.32
N LEU A 263 -3.34 -0.97 23.54
CA LEU A 263 -4.76 -0.72 23.33
C LEU A 263 -5.58 -0.94 24.62
N ASP A 264 -5.29 -2.01 25.36
CA ASP A 264 -5.90 -2.33 26.65
C ASP A 264 -5.60 -1.23 27.69
N GLU A 265 -4.33 -0.84 27.83
CA GLU A 265 -3.91 0.24 28.75
C GLU A 265 -4.57 1.59 28.40
N ALA A 266 -4.88 1.83 27.13
CA ALA A 266 -5.58 3.04 26.66
C ALA A 266 -7.11 2.97 26.81
N GLY A 267 -7.65 1.80 27.15
CA GLY A 267 -9.09 1.54 27.26
C GLY A 267 -9.81 1.55 25.91
N CYS A 268 -9.15 1.06 24.86
CA CYS A 268 -9.70 0.99 23.51
C CYS A 268 -10.48 -0.31 23.30
N ASP A 269 -11.65 -0.23 22.65
CA ASP A 269 -12.27 -1.41 22.06
C ASP A 269 -11.54 -1.77 20.75
N PHE A 270 -11.15 -3.03 20.57
CA PHE A 270 -10.49 -3.49 19.34
C PHE A 270 -10.85 -4.92 18.94
N SER A 271 -10.61 -5.24 17.66
CA SER A 271 -10.59 -6.61 17.12
C SER A 271 -9.19 -6.96 16.60
N VAL A 272 -8.80 -8.23 16.74
CA VAL A 272 -7.57 -8.76 16.14
C VAL A 272 -7.93 -9.73 15.03
N GLU A 273 -7.61 -9.38 13.79
CA GLU A 273 -7.99 -10.12 12.59
C GLU A 273 -6.75 -10.70 11.91
N VAL A 274 -6.62 -12.04 11.91
CA VAL A 274 -5.44 -12.72 11.35
C VAL A 274 -5.75 -13.28 9.98
N TYR A 275 -5.16 -12.70 8.94
CA TYR A 275 -5.34 -13.07 7.54
C TYR A 275 -4.24 -14.03 7.09
N THR A 276 -4.62 -15.22 6.62
CA THR A 276 -3.69 -16.26 6.16
C THR A 276 -4.35 -17.20 5.16
N GLU A 277 -3.54 -17.89 4.35
CA GLU A 277 -4.01 -19.03 3.56
C GLU A 277 -4.26 -20.26 4.44
N ALA A 278 -5.14 -21.16 4.01
CA ALA A 278 -5.33 -22.46 4.65
C ALA A 278 -4.05 -23.30 4.56
N PRO A 279 -3.58 -23.87 5.70
CA PRO A 279 -2.40 -24.71 5.69
C PRO A 279 -2.66 -26.06 5.01
N SER A 280 -1.77 -26.45 4.10
CA SER A 280 -1.81 -27.76 3.43
C SER A 280 -1.10 -28.87 4.22
N SER A 281 -0.28 -28.54 5.21
CA SER A 281 0.52 -29.48 6.01
C SER A 281 0.10 -29.56 7.47
N ALA A 282 0.47 -30.64 8.16
CA ALA A 282 0.25 -30.79 9.60
C ALA A 282 0.98 -29.70 10.41
N ALA A 283 2.21 -29.38 10.03
CA ALA A 283 2.98 -28.30 10.64
C ALA A 283 2.28 -26.94 10.50
N GLY A 284 1.74 -26.63 9.31
CA GLY A 284 0.98 -25.40 9.11
C GLY A 284 -0.34 -25.36 9.90
N ARG A 285 -1.01 -26.49 10.11
CA ARG A 285 -2.19 -26.58 10.98
C ARG A 285 -1.86 -26.34 12.44
N ALA A 286 -0.77 -26.94 12.93
CA ALA A 286 -0.27 -26.72 14.28
C ALA A 286 0.12 -25.25 14.49
N GLU A 287 0.75 -24.64 13.49
CA GLU A 287 1.09 -23.22 13.49
C GLU A 287 -0.15 -22.31 13.57
N LEU A 288 -1.17 -22.59 12.75
CA LEU A 288 -2.42 -21.84 12.76
C LEU A 288 -3.12 -21.93 14.12
N GLU A 289 -3.08 -23.11 14.74
CA GLU A 289 -3.61 -23.32 16.09
C GLU A 289 -2.81 -22.54 17.13
N GLN A 290 -1.47 -22.53 17.03
CA GLN A 290 -0.62 -21.73 17.90
C GLN A 290 -0.97 -20.24 17.81
N LEU A 291 -1.15 -19.69 16.61
CA LEU A 291 -1.55 -18.30 16.41
C LEU A 291 -2.92 -18.02 17.04
N ARG A 292 -3.90 -18.91 16.84
CA ARG A 292 -5.25 -18.81 17.41
C ARG A 292 -5.24 -18.79 18.94
N GLN A 293 -4.40 -19.62 19.57
CA GLN A 293 -4.32 -19.73 21.02
C GLN A 293 -3.54 -18.59 21.67
N ALA A 294 -2.48 -18.12 21.02
CA ALA A 294 -1.52 -17.19 21.63
C ALA A 294 -1.81 -15.71 21.34
N ILE A 295 -2.57 -15.40 20.28
CA ILE A 295 -2.97 -14.03 19.95
C ILE A 295 -4.29 -13.71 20.67
N PRO A 296 -4.33 -12.71 21.58
CA PRO A 296 -5.55 -12.33 22.28
C PRO A 296 -6.67 -11.95 21.32
N HIS A 297 -7.88 -12.49 21.55
CA HIS A 297 -9.09 -12.16 20.78
C HIS A 297 -8.97 -12.38 19.25
N ALA A 298 -8.08 -13.27 18.81
CA ALA A 298 -7.84 -13.49 17.38
C ALA A 298 -9.06 -14.06 16.66
N VAL A 299 -9.48 -13.36 15.60
CA VAL A 299 -10.43 -13.84 14.60
C VAL A 299 -9.64 -14.30 13.37
N MET A 300 -9.59 -15.61 13.17
CA MET A 300 -8.83 -16.21 12.07
C MET A 300 -9.58 -16.08 10.73
N GLN A 301 -9.05 -15.26 9.83
CA GLN A 301 -9.55 -15.02 8.47
C GLN A 301 -8.82 -15.93 7.47
N VAL A 302 -9.08 -17.23 7.56
CA VAL A 302 -8.42 -18.25 6.74
C VAL A 302 -9.08 -18.37 5.37
N SER A 303 -8.29 -18.28 4.29
CA SER A 303 -8.73 -18.45 2.89
C SER A 303 -9.99 -17.65 2.51
N LYS A 304 -10.12 -16.45 3.08
CA LYS A 304 -11.18 -15.51 2.68
C LYS A 304 -10.91 -14.96 1.28
N ASP A 305 -11.96 -14.39 0.68
CA ASP A 305 -11.86 -13.71 -0.62
C ASP A 305 -10.69 -12.73 -0.61
N MET A 306 -9.72 -12.95 -1.52
CA MET A 306 -8.46 -12.22 -1.50
C MET A 306 -8.66 -10.71 -1.63
N VAL A 307 -9.60 -10.26 -2.45
CA VAL A 307 -9.86 -8.83 -2.63
C VAL A 307 -10.47 -8.22 -1.37
N TRP A 308 -11.39 -8.95 -0.74
CA TRP A 308 -11.96 -8.56 0.53
C TRP A 308 -10.89 -8.48 1.63
N SER A 309 -10.04 -9.51 1.78
CA SER A 309 -8.95 -9.52 2.75
C SER A 309 -7.99 -8.36 2.53
N TRP A 310 -7.62 -8.08 1.28
CA TRP A 310 -6.79 -6.94 0.93
C TRP A 310 -7.45 -5.62 1.33
N GLN A 311 -8.73 -5.44 1.02
CA GLN A 311 -9.49 -4.25 1.40
C GLN A 311 -9.56 -4.11 2.92
N GLN A 312 -9.81 -5.20 3.64
CA GLN A 312 -9.87 -5.19 5.10
C GLN A 312 -8.55 -4.73 5.73
N MET A 313 -7.40 -5.12 5.16
CA MET A 313 -6.09 -4.63 5.58
C MET A 313 -5.86 -3.17 5.18
N ALA A 314 -6.26 -2.80 3.96
CA ALA A 314 -6.15 -1.42 3.44
C ALA A 314 -7.08 -0.41 4.14
N THR A 315 -7.93 -0.87 5.07
CA THR A 315 -8.77 -0.01 5.90
C THR A 315 -8.63 -0.33 7.40
N ALA A 316 -7.60 -1.08 7.80
CA ALA A 316 -7.34 -1.35 9.21
C ALA A 316 -6.74 -0.13 9.91
N ASP A 317 -6.99 0.02 11.20
CA ASP A 317 -6.37 1.08 12.01
C ASP A 317 -4.91 0.77 12.30
N VAL A 318 -4.62 -0.52 12.50
CA VAL A 318 -3.29 -1.06 12.72
C VAL A 318 -3.08 -2.24 11.75
N LEU A 319 -1.95 -2.26 11.04
CA LEU A 319 -1.62 -3.33 10.10
C LEU A 319 -0.23 -3.90 10.39
N VAL A 320 -0.18 -5.16 10.81
CA VAL A 320 1.06 -5.94 10.93
C VAL A 320 1.29 -6.70 9.63
N MET A 321 2.36 -6.34 8.92
CA MET A 321 2.68 -6.90 7.63
C MET A 321 3.56 -8.15 7.74
N SER A 322 3.36 -9.09 6.81
CA SER A 322 4.40 -10.04 6.43
C SER A 322 5.20 -9.50 5.24
N ASN A 323 6.26 -10.22 4.86
CA ASN A 323 7.07 -9.93 3.70
C ASN A 323 6.35 -10.28 2.38
N SER A 324 5.33 -9.50 2.07
CA SER A 324 4.41 -9.71 0.95
C SER A 324 3.96 -8.40 0.33
N ALA A 325 4.06 -8.31 -1.00
CA ALA A 325 3.48 -7.20 -1.76
C ALA A 325 1.97 -7.03 -1.50
N PHE A 326 1.30 -8.10 -1.06
CA PHE A 326 -0.11 -8.07 -0.68
C PHE A 326 -0.41 -7.15 0.50
N SER A 327 0.34 -7.25 1.60
CA SER A 327 0.16 -6.33 2.74
C SER A 327 0.85 -4.98 2.52
N ILE A 328 1.96 -4.94 1.78
CA ILE A 328 2.66 -3.66 1.47
C ILE A 328 1.76 -2.75 0.63
N SER A 329 1.13 -3.27 -0.43
CA SER A 329 0.22 -2.48 -1.26
C SER A 329 -1.02 -2.02 -0.49
N ALA A 330 -1.50 -2.81 0.48
CA ALA A 330 -2.59 -2.41 1.37
C ALA A 330 -2.15 -1.25 2.28
N ALA A 331 -0.95 -1.32 2.87
CA ALA A 331 -0.39 -0.27 3.72
C ALA A 331 -0.19 1.06 2.96
N LEU A 332 0.27 1.01 1.71
CA LEU A 332 0.46 2.22 0.87
C LEU A 332 -0.85 2.97 0.60
N LEU A 333 -1.98 2.27 0.57
CA LEU A 333 -3.30 2.88 0.37
C LEU A 333 -3.98 3.29 1.67
N ASN A 334 -3.34 3.01 2.80
CA ASN A 334 -3.80 3.41 4.12
C ASN A 334 -2.69 4.16 4.86
N PRO A 335 -2.30 5.34 4.35
CA PRO A 335 -1.17 6.09 4.91
C PRO A 335 -1.44 6.56 6.34
N ASN A 336 -2.70 6.61 6.76
CA ASN A 336 -3.11 6.97 8.11
C ASN A 336 -3.17 5.77 9.06
N ALA A 337 -2.86 4.54 8.68
CA ALA A 337 -2.80 3.42 9.63
C ALA A 337 -1.52 3.46 10.48
N PHE A 338 -1.52 2.75 11.61
CA PHE A 338 -0.29 2.35 12.30
C PHE A 338 0.25 1.10 11.61
N ASN A 339 1.14 1.30 10.65
CA ASN A 339 1.69 0.24 9.83
C ASN A 339 2.97 -0.31 10.48
N VAL A 340 2.95 -1.59 10.87
CA VAL A 340 4.13 -2.33 11.32
C VAL A 340 4.70 -3.12 10.15
N PHE A 341 5.86 -2.65 9.68
CA PHE A 341 6.63 -3.31 8.63
C PHE A 341 7.35 -4.53 9.20
N PHE A 342 8.01 -5.29 8.34
CA PHE A 342 8.76 -6.48 8.76
C PHE A 342 10.27 -6.20 8.76
N PRO A 343 11.05 -6.86 9.64
CA PRO A 343 12.49 -6.64 9.76
C PRO A 343 13.27 -7.21 8.57
N GLY A 344 14.51 -6.76 8.40
CA GLY A 344 15.41 -7.27 7.37
C GLY A 344 15.03 -6.89 5.94
N ALA A 345 14.33 -5.77 5.77
CA ALA A 345 13.96 -5.22 4.46
C ALA A 345 15.18 -4.93 3.57
N GLN A 346 16.31 -4.54 4.18
CA GLN A 346 17.54 -4.18 3.48
C GLN A 346 18.13 -5.32 2.63
N LEU A 347 17.82 -6.58 2.93
CA LEU A 347 18.37 -7.73 2.21
C LEU A 347 17.69 -8.00 0.86
N HIS A 348 16.65 -7.25 0.48
CA HIS A 348 15.87 -7.56 -0.71
C HIS A 348 15.42 -6.32 -1.48
N GLN A 349 15.76 -6.30 -2.76
CA GLN A 349 15.55 -5.21 -3.75
C GLN A 349 14.08 -4.83 -4.01
N SER A 350 13.12 -5.35 -3.24
CA SER A 350 11.69 -5.27 -3.54
C SER A 350 10.85 -4.51 -2.48
N ARG A 351 11.45 -3.59 -1.72
CA ARG A 351 10.85 -3.14 -0.45
C ARG A 351 10.85 -1.63 -0.29
N VAL A 352 9.67 -1.06 -0.17
CA VAL A 352 9.46 0.37 0.07
C VAL A 352 9.19 0.50 1.56
N GLU A 353 10.16 1.04 2.30
CA GLU A 353 9.96 1.45 3.69
C GLU A 353 9.56 2.91 3.70
N MET A 354 8.37 3.20 4.22
CA MET A 354 7.93 4.58 4.42
C MET A 354 8.43 5.05 5.78
N SER A 355 8.87 6.30 5.87
CA SER A 355 9.43 6.87 7.11
C SER A 355 8.47 6.84 8.31
N HIS A 356 7.16 6.80 8.06
CA HIS A 356 6.11 6.73 9.08
C HIS A 356 5.68 5.29 9.42
N TRP A 357 6.32 4.26 8.84
CA TRP A 357 6.09 2.87 9.20
C TRP A 357 7.03 2.45 10.32
N HIS A 358 6.58 1.51 11.15
CA HIS A 358 7.35 1.04 12.30
C HIS A 358 7.96 -0.31 12.00
N MET A 359 9.29 -0.42 12.08
CA MET A 359 10.00 -1.67 11.87
C MET A 359 10.35 -2.34 13.21
N PRO A 360 10.04 -3.63 13.39
CA PRO A 360 10.51 -4.41 14.53
C PRO A 360 12.03 -4.51 14.58
N LEU A 361 12.60 -4.59 15.78
CA LEU A 361 14.04 -4.69 16.03
C LEU A 361 14.62 -6.04 15.57
N ASP A 362 13.79 -7.09 15.56
CA ASP A 362 14.23 -8.46 15.30
C ASP A 362 13.14 -9.30 14.61
N ARG A 363 13.53 -10.53 14.21
CA ARG A 363 12.62 -11.51 13.60
C ARG A 363 11.62 -12.14 14.58
N ASN A 364 11.71 -11.82 15.88
CA ASN A 364 10.76 -12.24 16.90
C ASN A 364 9.67 -11.19 17.12
N GLY A 365 9.69 -10.06 16.40
CA GLY A 365 8.61 -9.08 16.45
C GLY A 365 8.72 -8.11 17.63
N THR A 366 9.92 -7.85 18.15
CA THR A 366 10.10 -6.84 19.20
C THR A 366 9.90 -5.43 18.62
N LEU A 367 8.93 -4.65 19.10
CA LEU A 367 8.76 -3.27 18.68
C LEU A 367 9.74 -2.35 19.44
N PRO A 368 10.37 -1.38 18.77
CA PRO A 368 11.15 -0.37 19.48
C PRO A 368 10.24 0.47 20.38
N SER A 369 10.76 0.92 21.52
CA SER A 369 9.99 1.75 22.47
C SER A 369 9.41 3.01 21.80
N ALA A 370 10.12 3.60 20.84
CA ALA A 370 9.62 4.75 20.07
C ALA A 370 8.33 4.42 19.28
N ALA A 371 8.21 3.23 18.71
CA ALA A 371 7.00 2.80 18.01
C ALA A 371 5.84 2.58 18.99
N LEU A 372 6.10 1.98 20.15
CA LEU A 372 5.09 1.82 21.20
C LEU A 372 4.61 3.17 21.73
N GLN A 373 5.51 4.14 21.91
CA GLN A 373 5.14 5.50 22.29
C GLN A 373 4.34 6.23 21.21
N ALA A 374 4.69 6.05 19.93
CA ALA A 374 3.91 6.57 18.82
C ALA A 374 2.48 5.98 18.82
N LEU A 375 2.34 4.67 19.03
CA LEU A 375 1.02 4.04 19.17
C LEU A 375 0.25 4.63 20.36
N LYS A 376 0.88 4.73 21.54
CA LYS A 376 0.31 5.32 22.76
C LYS A 376 -0.24 6.73 22.51
N ARG A 377 0.54 7.60 21.84
CA ARG A 377 0.08 8.96 21.45
C ARG A 377 -1.14 8.88 20.53
N ARG A 378 -1.07 8.07 19.48
CA ARG A 378 -2.14 7.96 18.49
C ARG A 378 -3.44 7.44 19.07
N VAL A 379 -3.41 6.61 20.11
CA VAL A 379 -4.61 6.10 20.80
C VAL A 379 -5.07 6.97 21.98
N GLY A 380 -4.35 8.06 22.30
CA GLY A 380 -4.66 8.93 23.44
C GLY A 380 -4.46 8.24 24.80
N HIS A 381 -3.44 7.39 24.91
CA HIS A 381 -3.05 6.75 26.15
C HIS A 381 -2.57 7.79 27.18
N PRO A 382 -3.01 7.77 28.45
CA PRO A 382 -2.70 8.82 29.43
C PRO A 382 -1.22 8.89 29.84
N GLY A 383 -0.52 7.76 29.78
CA GLY A 383 0.94 7.70 29.97
C GLY A 383 1.73 7.95 28.68
N ALA A 384 1.09 8.34 27.58
CA ALA A 384 1.83 8.93 26.47
C ALA A 384 2.35 10.26 27.01
N THR A 385 3.65 10.36 27.27
CA THR A 385 4.22 11.69 27.40
C THR A 385 3.88 12.37 26.09
N ASP A 386 3.18 13.51 26.16
CA ASP A 386 3.34 14.53 25.14
C ASP A 386 4.85 14.72 25.15
N GLY A 387 5.53 14.02 24.25
CA GLY A 387 6.93 14.26 23.97
C GLY A 387 6.85 15.67 23.49
N GLY A 388 7.00 16.61 24.43
CA GLY A 388 6.83 18.01 24.14
C GLY A 388 7.69 18.19 22.91
N PHE A 389 7.09 18.66 21.82
CA PHE A 389 7.83 19.26 20.72
C PHE A 389 8.45 20.55 21.30
N GLY A 390 9.32 20.35 22.27
CA GLY A 390 9.87 21.25 23.27
C GLY A 390 11.33 20.87 23.51
N SER A 391 11.99 20.45 22.44
CA SER A 391 13.36 20.77 22.11
C SER A 391 13.50 20.30 20.68
N GLU A 392 13.72 21.24 19.76
CA GLU A 392 14.19 20.96 18.40
C GLU A 392 15.18 19.80 18.48
N GLU A 393 14.90 18.71 17.76
CA GLU A 393 15.93 17.70 17.53
C GLU A 393 16.97 18.40 16.67
N MET A 394 17.89 19.05 17.37
CA MET A 394 18.91 19.86 16.77
C MET A 394 19.92 18.90 16.17
N ASP A 395 20.38 19.17 14.94
CA ASP A 395 21.59 18.54 14.46
C ASP A 395 22.76 18.83 15.44
N ILE A 396 23.90 18.19 15.22
CA ILE A 396 25.12 18.44 16.01
C ILE A 396 25.56 19.93 16.02
N PHE A 397 24.90 20.79 15.23
CA PHE A 397 25.14 22.23 15.12
C PHE A 397 24.00 23.08 15.69
N GLY A 398 23.04 22.51 16.41
CA GLY A 398 21.99 23.30 17.05
C GLY A 398 20.84 23.70 16.11
N ARG A 399 20.65 23.04 14.96
CA ARG A 399 19.61 23.43 13.99
C ARG A 399 18.45 22.44 13.98
N PRO A 400 17.19 22.90 14.00
CA PRO A 400 16.05 22.01 13.87
C PRO A 400 16.18 21.16 12.62
N LEU A 401 16.18 19.83 12.79
CA LEU A 401 16.07 18.90 11.68
C LEU A 401 14.74 19.18 10.95
N PRO A 402 14.77 19.45 9.64
CA PRO A 402 13.53 19.65 8.91
C PRO A 402 12.82 18.29 8.82
N PHE A 403 11.54 18.25 9.22
CA PHE A 403 10.63 17.13 8.98
C PHE A 403 10.14 17.14 7.55
#